data_AF-A0A2E0VI03-F1
#
_entry.id   AF-A0A2E0VI03-F1
#
_cell.length_a   1.000
_cell.length_b   1.000
_cell.length_c   1.000
_cell.angle_alpha   90.00
_cell.angle_beta   90.00
_cell.angle_gamma   90.00
#
_symmetry.space_group_name_H-M   'P 1'
#
loop_
_entity.id
_entity.type
_entity.pdbx_description
1 polymer ?
#
loop_
_entity_poly.entity_id
_entity_poly.type
_entity_poly.pdbx_seq_one_letter_code
_entity_poly.pdbx_strand_id
1 'polypeptide(L)'
;MGNCYTGQYEGKLMWIHHTHDSSVWPANGLLYASAVLAAQGPEGAAENFCIRWNENAEHGPPSIVPPEPNRASATRLIDFTAITEQSLQDLIDWVEKGIKPIGNRYSYADGKVILADSARERGGIQPVVRVTANGGPRAEVGVGDKVTLCAEAEVLPEAGRIVRIEWDFDGTGTFPVQQEGVDGTSAQVNVSVEHNYDKPGTYFATARVFSHREGDTGARRLLIPNVAQARVVVV
;
A
#
# COMPACT_ATOMS: atom_id res chain seq x y z
N MET A 1 -2.83 9.18 22.88
CA MET A 1 -3.66 8.05 23.38
C MET A 1 -2.72 6.97 23.88
N GLY A 2 -2.91 6.49 25.11
CA GLY A 2 -2.04 5.51 25.77
C GLY A 2 -2.88 4.47 26.50
N ASN A 3 -3.71 3.74 25.75
CA ASN A 3 -4.47 2.63 26.30
C ASN A 3 -3.52 1.44 26.39
N CYS A 4 -3.23 0.98 27.62
CA CYS A 4 -2.47 -0.24 27.85
C CYS A 4 -3.41 -1.41 27.60
N TYR A 5 -3.33 -1.98 26.40
CA TYR A 5 -4.09 -3.19 26.07
C TYR A 5 -3.46 -4.37 26.80
N THR A 6 -4.27 -5.23 27.41
CA THR A 6 -3.76 -6.41 28.14
C THR A 6 -3.20 -7.48 27.22
N GLY A 7 -3.55 -7.47 25.93
CA GLY A 7 -3.19 -8.54 24.97
C GLY A 7 -3.88 -9.89 25.25
N GLN A 8 -4.72 -9.95 26.29
CA GLN A 8 -5.44 -11.13 26.72
C GLN A 8 -6.73 -11.28 25.90
N TYR A 9 -6.83 -12.38 25.14
CA TYR A 9 -8.01 -12.77 24.39
C TYR A 9 -7.99 -14.27 24.11
N GLU A 10 -9.15 -14.83 23.78
CA GLU A 10 -9.29 -16.20 23.28
C GLU A 10 -9.63 -16.16 21.78
N GLY A 11 -9.12 -17.13 21.01
CA GLY A 11 -9.37 -17.23 19.57
C GLY A 11 -8.29 -16.55 18.71
N LYS A 12 -8.66 -16.16 17.48
CA LYS A 12 -7.77 -15.58 16.47
C LYS A 12 -7.98 -14.08 16.34
N LEU A 13 -6.90 -13.32 16.19
CA LEU A 13 -6.94 -11.86 16.06
C LEU A 13 -6.14 -11.37 14.85
N MET A 14 -6.82 -10.60 14.01
CA MET A 14 -6.25 -9.86 12.89
C MET A 14 -6.16 -8.38 13.28
N TRP A 15 -4.94 -7.83 13.32
CA TRP A 15 -4.68 -6.41 13.60
C TRP A 15 -4.25 -5.70 12.32
N ILE A 16 -5.01 -4.68 11.93
CA ILE A 16 -4.71 -3.84 10.76
C ILE A 16 -4.27 -2.48 11.28
N HIS A 17 -3.13 -1.98 10.80
CA HIS A 17 -2.58 -0.70 11.22
C HIS A 17 -1.92 0.01 10.04
N HIS A 18 -1.94 1.33 10.04
CA HIS A 18 -1.49 2.09 8.87
C HIS A 18 -0.19 2.83 9.13
N THR A 19 0.66 2.95 8.12
CA THR A 19 1.99 3.58 8.28
C THR A 19 1.96 5.11 8.21
N HIS A 20 0.89 5.71 7.67
CA HIS A 20 0.71 7.16 7.60
C HIS A 20 -0.37 7.66 8.57
N ASP A 21 -0.85 6.87 9.53
CA ASP A 21 -1.86 7.33 10.47
C ASP A 21 -1.31 8.41 11.43
N SER A 22 -1.79 9.63 11.24
CA SER A 22 -1.45 10.84 12.01
C SER A 22 -2.26 10.99 13.30
N SER A 23 -3.38 10.26 13.44
CA SER A 23 -4.25 10.27 14.62
C SER A 23 -3.87 9.17 15.63
N VAL A 24 -3.44 8.03 15.12
CA VAL A 24 -2.95 6.86 15.86
C VAL A 24 -1.62 6.46 15.23
N TRP A 25 -0.54 7.05 15.75
CA TRP A 25 0.80 6.86 15.17
C TRP A 25 1.18 5.38 15.05
N PRO A 26 1.93 4.98 13.99
CA PRO A 26 2.32 3.59 13.76
C PRO A 26 2.92 2.89 14.98
N ALA A 27 3.70 3.59 15.81
CA ALA A 27 4.25 3.04 17.04
C ALA A 27 3.20 2.42 17.99
N ASN A 28 1.95 2.89 17.97
CA ASN A 28 0.87 2.34 18.79
C ASN A 28 0.51 0.89 18.40
N GLY A 29 0.60 0.52 17.12
CA GLY A 29 0.40 -0.87 16.69
C GLY A 29 1.42 -1.83 17.32
N LEU A 30 2.64 -1.35 17.60
CA LEU A 30 3.68 -2.11 18.27
C LEU A 30 3.39 -2.32 19.75
N LEU A 31 2.78 -1.35 20.42
CA LEU A 31 2.36 -1.49 21.82
C LEU A 31 1.39 -2.67 21.96
N TYR A 32 0.42 -2.79 21.05
CA TYR A 32 -0.52 -3.92 21.06
C TYR A 32 0.18 -5.24 20.75
N ALA A 33 0.98 -5.31 19.68
CA ALA A 33 1.72 -6.53 19.33
C ALA A 33 2.63 -7.01 20.48
N SER A 34 3.25 -6.07 21.21
CA SER A 34 4.08 -6.36 22.39
C SER A 34 3.25 -6.87 23.56
N ALA A 35 2.07 -6.30 23.79
CA ALA A 35 1.14 -6.77 24.80
C ALA A 35 0.64 -8.20 24.51
N VAL A 36 0.33 -8.52 23.24
CA VAL A 36 -0.06 -9.88 22.83
C VAL A 36 1.08 -10.86 23.07
N LEU A 37 2.31 -10.51 22.69
CA LEU A 37 3.48 -11.35 22.92
C LEU A 37 3.72 -11.60 24.42
N ALA A 38 3.55 -10.57 25.26
CA ALA A 38 3.68 -10.70 26.70
C ALA A 38 2.56 -11.54 27.33
N ALA A 39 1.34 -11.43 26.80
CA ALA A 39 0.15 -12.10 27.32
C ALA A 39 0.05 -13.59 26.94
N GLN A 40 0.44 -13.93 25.70
CA GLN A 40 0.23 -15.26 25.10
C GLN A 40 1.52 -16.05 24.89
N GLY A 41 2.68 -15.41 25.09
CA GLY A 41 3.97 -15.98 24.76
C GLY A 41 4.22 -16.08 23.23
N PRO A 42 5.45 -16.44 22.82
CA PRO A 42 5.82 -16.51 21.40
C PRO A 42 4.97 -17.50 20.60
N GLU A 43 4.68 -18.67 21.16
CA GLU A 43 3.90 -19.72 20.48
C GLU A 43 2.45 -19.30 20.33
N GLY A 44 1.81 -18.81 21.39
CA GLY A 44 0.43 -18.33 21.35
C GLY A 44 0.25 -17.15 20.40
N ALA A 45 1.17 -16.17 20.43
CA ALA A 45 1.16 -15.06 19.48
C ALA A 45 1.35 -15.55 18.04
N ALA A 46 2.28 -16.47 17.80
CA ALA A 46 2.47 -17.06 16.47
C ALA A 46 1.24 -17.85 16.00
N GLU A 47 0.46 -18.45 16.90
CA GLU A 47 -0.72 -19.23 16.55
C GLU A 47 -1.99 -18.39 16.38
N ASN A 48 -2.14 -17.30 17.12
CA ASN A 48 -3.40 -16.58 17.29
C ASN A 48 -3.38 -15.12 16.83
N PHE A 49 -2.21 -14.53 16.58
CA PHE A 49 -2.07 -13.13 16.19
C PHE A 49 -1.52 -12.97 14.77
N CYS A 50 -2.14 -12.10 13.98
CA CYS A 50 -1.62 -11.65 12.70
C CYS A 50 -1.72 -10.13 12.60
N ILE A 51 -0.64 -9.47 12.20
CA ILE A 51 -0.60 -8.03 11.96
C ILE A 51 -0.39 -7.74 10.47
N ARG A 52 -1.10 -6.73 9.98
CA ARG A 52 -0.94 -6.14 8.64
C ARG A 52 -0.71 -4.64 8.75
N TRP A 53 0.46 -4.21 8.32
CA TRP A 53 0.76 -2.82 8.04
C TRP A 53 0.27 -2.43 6.66
N ASN A 54 -0.50 -1.35 6.56
CA ASN A 54 -0.91 -0.79 5.28
C ASN A 54 -0.04 0.42 4.97
N GLU A 55 0.78 0.29 3.93
CA GLU A 55 1.53 1.39 3.36
C GLU A 55 0.58 2.42 2.75
N ASN A 56 0.95 3.70 2.85
CA ASN A 56 0.20 4.83 2.29
C ASN A 56 -1.25 4.93 2.81
N ALA A 57 -1.61 4.33 3.94
CA ALA A 57 -2.93 4.51 4.55
C ALA A 57 -2.85 5.50 5.73
N GLU A 58 -3.85 6.36 5.84
CA GLU A 58 -4.04 7.32 6.94
C GLU A 58 -5.13 6.82 7.89
N HIS A 59 -5.43 7.54 8.97
CA HIS A 59 -6.52 7.20 9.89
C HIS A 59 -7.88 6.98 9.20
N GLY A 60 -8.17 7.85 8.21
CA GLY A 60 -9.38 7.77 7.40
C GLY A 60 -9.07 7.81 5.91
N PRO A 61 -10.12 7.79 5.07
CA PRO A 61 -9.93 7.76 3.62
C PRO A 61 -9.28 9.06 3.11
N PRO A 62 -8.62 9.03 1.94
CA PRO A 62 -7.97 10.21 1.37
C PRO A 62 -8.90 11.42 1.21
N SER A 63 -10.21 11.19 1.04
CA SER A 63 -11.22 12.23 0.85
C SER A 63 -11.42 13.16 2.06
N ILE A 64 -11.01 12.74 3.26
CA ILE A 64 -11.12 13.58 4.48
C ILE A 64 -9.79 14.21 4.88
N VAL A 65 -8.71 13.93 4.14
CA VAL A 65 -7.39 14.48 4.38
C VAL A 65 -7.20 15.69 3.46
N PRO A 66 -6.83 16.87 3.98
CA PRO A 66 -6.59 18.04 3.15
C PRO A 66 -5.50 17.78 2.09
N PRO A 67 -5.68 18.29 0.86
CA PRO A 67 -4.66 18.19 -0.17
C PRO A 67 -3.44 19.03 0.19
N GLU A 68 -2.31 18.71 -0.42
CA GLU A 68 -1.09 19.52 -0.37
C GLU A 68 -0.94 20.32 -1.67
N PRO A 69 -0.09 21.37 -1.70
CA PRO A 69 0.17 22.11 -2.93
C PRO A 69 0.58 21.17 -4.07
N ASN A 70 -0.14 21.27 -5.19
CA ASN A 70 0.05 20.46 -6.40
C ASN A 70 -0.09 18.95 -6.17
N ARG A 71 -0.78 18.51 -5.11
CA ARG A 71 -0.90 17.10 -4.76
C ARG A 71 -2.17 16.78 -3.97
N ALA A 72 -3.15 16.20 -4.64
CA ALA A 72 -4.34 15.67 -3.99
C ALA A 72 -3.98 14.52 -3.03
N SER A 73 -4.73 14.37 -1.94
CA SER A 73 -4.46 13.32 -0.94
C SER A 73 -4.50 11.91 -1.52
N ALA A 74 -5.37 11.66 -2.51
CA ALA A 74 -5.48 10.35 -3.17
C ALA A 74 -4.26 9.95 -4.00
N THR A 75 -3.31 10.85 -4.27
CA THR A 75 -2.05 10.50 -4.96
C THR A 75 -0.93 10.09 -4.00
N ARG A 76 -1.12 10.26 -2.69
CA ARG A 76 -0.16 9.85 -1.66
C ARG A 76 -0.77 8.92 -0.60
N LEU A 77 -2.10 8.84 -0.54
CA LEU A 77 -2.83 8.00 0.39
C LEU A 77 -3.81 7.08 -0.35
N ILE A 78 -3.99 5.87 0.19
CA ILE A 78 -4.92 4.87 -0.32
C ILE A 78 -6.23 4.84 0.47
N ASP A 79 -7.27 4.36 -0.20
CA ASP A 79 -8.46 3.85 0.48
C ASP A 79 -8.19 2.40 0.92
N PHE A 80 -8.10 2.18 2.23
CA PHE A 80 -7.78 0.88 2.80
C PHE A 80 -8.98 -0.07 2.91
N THR A 81 -10.19 0.34 2.48
CA THR A 81 -11.41 -0.46 2.60
C THR A 81 -11.24 -1.87 2.05
N ALA A 82 -10.66 -2.01 0.86
CA ALA A 82 -10.44 -3.33 0.24
C ALA A 82 -9.45 -4.21 1.02
N ILE A 83 -8.50 -3.62 1.74
CA ILE A 83 -7.60 -4.36 2.63
C ILE A 83 -8.38 -4.89 3.84
N THR A 84 -9.29 -4.09 4.41
CA THR A 84 -10.19 -4.51 5.48
C THR A 84 -11.11 -5.64 5.01
N GLU A 85 -11.70 -5.52 3.82
CA GLU A 85 -12.55 -6.56 3.23
C GLU A 85 -11.79 -7.89 3.08
N GLN A 86 -10.58 -7.87 2.51
CA GLN A 86 -9.78 -9.08 2.35
C GLN A 86 -9.33 -9.64 3.71
N SER A 87 -8.98 -8.78 4.67
CA SER A 87 -8.58 -9.20 6.01
C SER A 87 -9.71 -9.83 6.80
N LEU A 88 -10.95 -9.40 6.57
CA LEU A 88 -12.13 -10.06 7.15
C LEU A 88 -12.33 -11.46 6.57
N GLN A 89 -12.20 -11.63 5.25
CA GLN A 89 -12.25 -12.96 4.63
C GLN A 89 -11.16 -13.88 5.18
N ASP A 90 -9.95 -13.35 5.34
CA ASP A 90 -8.82 -14.13 5.84
C ASP A 90 -9.02 -14.52 7.31
N LEU A 91 -9.64 -13.66 8.12
CA LEU A 91 -9.99 -14.00 9.50
C LEU A 91 -11.06 -15.10 9.56
N ILE A 92 -12.05 -15.07 8.67
CA ILE A 92 -13.07 -16.12 8.55
C ILE A 92 -12.40 -17.45 8.19
N ASP A 93 -11.56 -17.47 7.15
CA ASP A 93 -10.83 -18.67 6.74
C ASP A 93 -9.89 -19.17 7.85
N TRP A 94 -9.31 -18.28 8.64
CA TRP A 94 -8.47 -18.67 9.76
C TRP A 94 -9.26 -19.36 10.88
N VAL A 95 -10.41 -18.81 11.25
CA VAL A 95 -11.26 -19.33 12.32
C VAL A 95 -11.96 -20.61 11.89
N GLU A 96 -12.52 -20.66 10.69
CA GLU A 96 -13.37 -21.76 10.24
C GLU A 96 -12.59 -22.91 9.60
N LYS A 97 -11.45 -22.60 8.95
CA LYS A 97 -10.70 -23.57 8.13
C LYS A 97 -9.27 -23.74 8.60
N GLY A 98 -8.82 -23.00 9.62
CA GLY A 98 -7.45 -23.06 10.12
C GLY A 98 -6.41 -22.45 9.16
N ILE A 99 -6.85 -21.70 8.14
CA ILE A 99 -5.95 -21.11 7.13
C ILE A 99 -5.41 -19.78 7.67
N LYS A 100 -4.15 -19.78 8.12
CA LYS A 100 -3.54 -18.58 8.72
C LYS A 100 -3.38 -17.44 7.69
N PRO A 101 -3.79 -16.19 8.01
CA PRO A 101 -3.61 -15.04 7.14
C PRO A 101 -2.14 -14.70 6.93
N ILE A 102 -1.81 -14.24 5.72
CA ILE A 102 -0.49 -13.69 5.41
C ILE A 102 -0.37 -12.31 6.04
N GLY A 103 0.44 -12.19 7.10
CA GLY A 103 0.86 -10.91 7.67
C GLY A 103 2.03 -10.30 6.89
N ASN A 104 2.51 -9.13 7.32
CA ASN A 104 3.74 -8.56 6.77
C ASN A 104 4.83 -8.35 7.82
N ARG A 105 6.07 -8.37 7.33
CA ARG A 105 7.29 -8.12 8.09
C ARG A 105 7.61 -6.63 8.04
N TYR A 106 8.19 -6.17 9.14
CA TYR A 106 8.58 -4.79 9.34
C TYR A 106 9.78 -4.73 10.29
N SER A 107 10.52 -3.64 10.25
CA SER A 107 11.42 -3.24 11.33
C SER A 107 10.93 -1.95 11.96
N TYR A 108 11.44 -1.62 13.14
CA TYR A 108 11.16 -0.37 13.81
C TYR A 108 12.47 0.31 14.19
N ALA A 109 12.70 1.49 13.63
CA ALA A 109 13.88 2.31 13.91
C ALA A 109 13.50 3.78 13.85
N ASP A 110 14.13 4.61 14.69
CA ASP A 110 13.95 6.07 14.71
C ASP A 110 12.50 6.53 14.76
N GLY A 111 11.66 5.83 15.52
CA GLY A 111 10.24 6.16 15.68
C GLY A 111 9.35 5.73 14.51
N LYS A 112 9.86 4.96 13.55
CA LYS A 112 9.16 4.61 12.31
C LYS A 112 9.07 3.11 12.12
N VAL A 113 7.91 2.66 11.67
CA VAL A 113 7.73 1.33 11.09
C VAL A 113 8.28 1.37 9.66
N ILE A 114 9.21 0.47 9.36
CA ILE A 114 9.86 0.37 8.05
C ILE A 114 9.44 -0.95 7.42
N LEU A 115 8.83 -0.86 6.23
CA LEU A 115 8.47 -2.01 5.42
C LEU A 115 9.56 -2.26 4.38
N ALA A 116 9.81 -3.53 4.04
CA ALA A 116 10.80 -3.86 3.02
C ALA A 116 10.36 -3.39 1.62
N ASP A 117 11.33 -3.14 0.75
CA ASP A 117 11.09 -2.59 -0.60
C ASP A 117 10.62 -3.64 -1.62
N SER A 118 10.59 -4.93 -1.25
CA SER A 118 10.09 -6.00 -2.10
C SER A 118 8.93 -6.74 -1.46
N ALA A 119 7.97 -7.21 -2.27
CA ALA A 119 6.87 -8.06 -1.83
C ALA A 119 7.38 -9.36 -1.20
N ARG A 120 8.47 -9.94 -1.74
CA ARG A 120 9.08 -11.16 -1.19
C ARG A 120 9.59 -10.96 0.23
N GLU A 121 10.23 -9.83 0.54
CA GLU A 121 10.76 -9.53 1.87
C GLU A 121 9.72 -8.92 2.79
N ARG A 122 8.77 -8.14 2.28
CA ARG A 122 7.69 -7.52 3.06
C ARG A 122 6.61 -8.52 3.44
N GLY A 123 6.24 -9.40 2.52
CA GLY A 123 5.05 -10.22 2.64
C GLY A 123 3.75 -9.40 2.60
N GLY A 124 2.68 -9.95 3.18
CA GLY A 124 1.36 -9.33 3.18
C GLY A 124 0.64 -9.40 1.83
N ILE A 125 -0.51 -8.73 1.78
CA ILE A 125 -1.44 -8.76 0.63
C ILE A 125 -1.40 -7.49 -0.22
N GLN A 126 -0.80 -6.42 0.30
CA GLN A 126 -0.71 -5.14 -0.39
C GLN A 126 0.40 -5.19 -1.45
N PRO A 127 0.17 -4.72 -2.69
CA PRO A 127 1.22 -4.63 -3.68
C PRO A 127 2.27 -3.61 -3.24
N VAL A 128 3.54 -3.92 -3.45
CA VAL A 128 4.65 -2.96 -3.33
C VAL A 128 4.78 -2.25 -4.67
N VAL A 129 4.87 -0.92 -4.66
CA VAL A 129 4.86 -0.10 -5.87
C VAL A 129 6.03 0.87 -5.83
N ARG A 130 6.73 1.01 -6.95
CA ARG A 130 7.78 1.99 -7.18
C ARG A 130 7.47 2.73 -8.48
N VAL A 131 7.61 4.06 -8.45
CA VAL A 131 7.53 4.89 -9.65
C VAL A 131 8.85 5.63 -9.83
N THR A 132 9.33 5.68 -11.06
CA THR A 132 10.51 6.45 -11.45
C THR A 132 10.20 7.37 -12.62
N ALA A 133 10.93 8.48 -12.70
CA ALA A 133 10.98 9.42 -13.80
C ALA A 133 12.41 9.44 -14.34
N ASN A 134 12.59 9.14 -15.63
CA ASN A 134 13.89 8.95 -16.29
C ASN A 134 14.83 8.03 -15.48
N GLY A 135 14.27 6.95 -14.91
CA GLY A 135 15.01 5.94 -14.14
C GLY A 135 15.31 6.27 -12.68
N GLY A 136 14.92 7.46 -12.18
CA GLY A 136 15.13 7.87 -10.79
C GLY A 136 13.86 8.32 -10.07
N PRO A 137 13.91 8.59 -8.75
CA PRO A 137 12.78 9.15 -8.01
C PRO A 137 12.48 10.62 -8.38
N ARG A 138 13.37 11.26 -9.14
CA ARG A 138 13.23 12.63 -9.63
C ARG A 138 13.83 12.76 -11.04
N ALA A 139 13.12 13.48 -11.91
CA ALA A 139 13.67 14.01 -13.15
C ALA A 139 13.57 15.55 -13.20
N GLU A 140 14.46 16.18 -13.95
CA GLU A 140 14.42 17.59 -14.31
C GLU A 140 14.46 17.69 -15.84
N VAL A 141 13.49 18.38 -16.44
CA VAL A 141 13.27 18.42 -17.89
C VAL A 141 12.82 19.83 -18.31
N GLY A 142 13.02 20.20 -19.57
CA GLY A 142 12.48 21.45 -20.11
C GLY A 142 10.97 21.37 -20.36
N VAL A 143 10.32 22.53 -20.47
CA VAL A 143 8.92 22.60 -20.94
C VAL A 143 8.78 21.91 -22.30
N GLY A 144 7.83 20.96 -22.39
CA GLY A 144 7.57 20.18 -23.61
C GLY A 144 8.52 18.99 -23.84
N ASP A 145 9.58 18.84 -23.04
CA ASP A 145 10.44 17.67 -23.11
C ASP A 145 9.70 16.42 -22.62
N LYS A 146 10.06 15.27 -23.20
CA LYS A 146 9.53 13.97 -22.78
C LYS A 146 10.19 13.50 -21.49
N VAL A 147 9.38 13.02 -20.57
CA VAL A 147 9.79 12.21 -19.41
C VAL A 147 9.31 10.79 -19.58
N THR A 148 10.20 9.81 -19.39
CA THR A 148 9.82 8.40 -19.30
C THR A 148 9.47 8.09 -17.85
N LEU A 149 8.21 7.74 -17.61
CA LEU A 149 7.71 7.31 -16.31
C LEU A 149 7.61 5.78 -16.32
N CYS A 150 8.14 5.14 -15.27
CA CYS A 150 8.03 3.68 -15.11
C CYS A 150 7.35 3.36 -13.78
N ALA A 151 6.39 2.42 -13.80
CA ALA A 151 5.81 1.82 -12.61
C ALA A 151 6.22 0.35 -12.54
N GLU A 152 6.85 0.01 -11.43
CA GLU A 152 7.16 -1.35 -11.03
C GLU A 152 6.23 -1.72 -9.88
N ALA A 153 5.56 -2.86 -10.00
CA ALA A 153 4.70 -3.34 -8.94
C ALA A 153 4.81 -4.83 -8.77
N GLU A 154 4.77 -5.27 -7.51
CA GLU A 154 4.78 -6.68 -7.16
C GLU A 154 3.91 -6.97 -5.94
N VAL A 155 3.28 -8.14 -5.94
CA VAL A 155 2.59 -8.72 -4.79
C VAL A 155 3.13 -10.14 -4.60
N LEU A 156 3.02 -10.69 -3.40
CA LEU A 156 3.34 -12.10 -3.20
C LEU A 156 2.47 -12.96 -4.12
N PRO A 157 3.03 -13.93 -4.88
CA PRO A 157 2.25 -14.81 -5.75
C PRO A 157 1.15 -15.59 -5.03
N GLU A 158 1.34 -15.91 -3.75
CA GLU A 158 0.32 -16.55 -2.91
C GLU A 158 -0.76 -15.57 -2.40
N ALA A 159 -0.51 -14.26 -2.49
CA ALA A 159 -1.42 -13.23 -1.99
C ALA A 159 -2.26 -12.58 -3.09
N GLY A 160 -1.81 -12.60 -4.35
CA GLY A 160 -2.64 -12.18 -5.47
C GLY A 160 -1.91 -11.92 -6.78
N ARG A 161 -2.58 -11.21 -7.68
CA ARG A 161 -2.11 -10.76 -8.98
C ARG A 161 -2.39 -9.28 -9.17
N ILE A 162 -1.59 -8.60 -9.98
CA ILE A 162 -1.82 -7.20 -10.34
C ILE A 162 -2.90 -7.14 -11.41
N VAL A 163 -4.01 -6.45 -11.11
CA VAL A 163 -5.21 -6.43 -11.97
C VAL A 163 -5.46 -5.07 -12.62
N ARG A 164 -4.86 -3.99 -12.09
CA ARG A 164 -5.03 -2.65 -12.64
C ARG A 164 -3.91 -1.71 -12.23
N ILE A 165 -3.48 -0.85 -13.15
CA ILE A 165 -2.63 0.31 -12.89
C ILE A 165 -3.29 1.54 -13.52
N GLU A 166 -3.32 2.64 -12.79
CA GLU A 166 -3.84 3.92 -13.24
C GLU A 166 -2.83 5.02 -12.93
N TRP A 167 -2.74 6.03 -13.79
CA TRP A 167 -1.78 7.12 -13.72
C TRP A 167 -2.46 8.46 -13.51
N ASP A 168 -1.85 9.29 -12.65
CA ASP A 168 -2.12 10.71 -12.50
C ASP A 168 -0.80 11.47 -12.62
N PHE A 169 -0.58 12.14 -13.75
CA PHE A 169 0.67 12.85 -14.03
C PHE A 169 0.73 14.24 -13.38
N ASP A 170 -0.42 14.80 -13.06
CA ASP A 170 -0.60 16.21 -12.66
C ASP A 170 -0.86 16.38 -11.15
N GLY A 171 -1.08 15.28 -10.42
CA GLY A 171 -1.34 15.29 -8.98
C GLY A 171 -2.78 15.64 -8.61
N THR A 172 -3.75 15.44 -9.52
CA THR A 172 -5.15 15.86 -9.33
C THR A 172 -5.96 14.92 -8.42
N GLY A 173 -5.52 13.67 -8.27
CA GLY A 173 -6.23 12.60 -7.58
C GLY A 173 -7.30 11.90 -8.44
N THR A 174 -7.38 12.19 -9.73
CA THR A 174 -8.44 11.67 -10.62
C THR A 174 -8.03 10.41 -11.39
N PHE A 175 -6.72 10.17 -11.53
CA PHE A 175 -6.16 9.00 -12.22
C PHE A 175 -6.79 8.72 -13.60
N PRO A 176 -6.72 9.68 -14.55
CA PRO A 176 -7.46 9.61 -15.81
C PRO A 176 -6.92 8.58 -16.80
N VAL A 177 -5.69 8.11 -16.63
CA VAL A 177 -5.02 7.22 -17.59
C VAL A 177 -4.94 5.81 -17.03
N GLN A 178 -5.66 4.88 -17.63
CA GLN A 178 -5.52 3.47 -17.30
C GLN A 178 -4.38 2.84 -18.11
N GLN A 179 -3.52 2.07 -17.44
CA GLN A 179 -2.44 1.34 -18.09
C GLN A 179 -3.00 0.13 -18.86
N GLU A 180 -2.58 -0.01 -20.11
CA GLU A 180 -2.87 -1.19 -20.93
C GLU A 180 -1.94 -2.36 -20.59
N GLY A 181 -2.37 -3.59 -20.90
CA GLY A 181 -1.55 -4.79 -20.76
C GLY A 181 -1.52 -5.41 -19.36
N VAL A 182 -2.37 -4.95 -18.44
CA VAL A 182 -2.56 -5.55 -17.11
C VAL A 182 -3.78 -6.46 -17.15
N ASP A 183 -3.57 -7.77 -17.12
CA ASP A 183 -4.60 -8.79 -17.39
C ASP A 183 -4.93 -9.68 -16.18
N GLY A 184 -4.35 -9.40 -15.01
CA GLY A 184 -4.61 -10.17 -13.80
C GLY A 184 -3.85 -11.50 -13.71
N THR A 185 -2.94 -11.81 -14.63
CA THR A 185 -2.21 -13.10 -14.63
C THR A 185 -0.89 -13.06 -13.88
N SER A 186 -0.25 -11.89 -13.78
CA SER A 186 1.06 -11.72 -13.17
C SER A 186 1.01 -11.14 -11.76
N ALA A 187 1.89 -11.65 -10.89
CA ALA A 187 2.13 -11.08 -9.56
C ALA A 187 3.16 -9.93 -9.60
N GLN A 188 3.85 -9.73 -10.72
CA GLN A 188 4.84 -8.67 -10.92
C GLN A 188 4.70 -8.05 -12.31
N VAL A 189 4.78 -6.73 -12.38
CA VAL A 189 4.66 -5.96 -13.64
C VAL A 189 5.65 -4.80 -13.64
N ASN A 190 6.16 -4.50 -14.83
CA ASN A 190 6.97 -3.31 -15.09
C ASN A 190 6.44 -2.67 -16.38
N VAL A 191 5.90 -1.47 -16.25
CA VAL A 191 5.26 -0.72 -17.34
C VAL A 191 5.87 0.67 -17.45
N SER A 192 5.91 1.20 -18.66
CA SER A 192 6.41 2.55 -18.91
C SER A 192 5.46 3.36 -19.78
N VAL A 193 5.46 4.68 -19.57
CA VAL A 193 4.68 5.65 -20.33
C VAL A 193 5.52 6.92 -20.53
N GLU A 194 5.45 7.51 -21.71
CA GLU A 194 6.03 8.83 -21.96
C GLU A 194 4.98 9.92 -21.70
N HIS A 195 5.42 11.01 -21.07
CA HIS A 195 4.58 12.19 -20.84
C HIS A 195 5.40 13.47 -21.04
N ASN A 196 4.73 14.59 -21.33
CA ASN A 196 5.34 15.91 -21.42
C ASN A 196 4.49 16.91 -20.64
N TYR A 197 5.13 17.93 -20.09
CA TYR A 197 4.47 18.97 -19.32
C TYR A 197 4.60 20.31 -20.05
N ASP A 198 3.47 20.99 -20.25
CA ASP A 198 3.40 22.22 -21.05
C ASP A 198 3.67 23.49 -20.24
N LYS A 199 3.85 23.37 -18.92
CA LYS A 199 4.08 24.49 -18.01
C LYS A 199 5.22 24.19 -17.03
N PRO A 200 6.05 25.19 -16.71
CA PRO A 200 7.05 25.04 -15.66
C PRO A 200 6.37 24.76 -14.31
N GLY A 201 7.02 23.97 -13.47
CA GLY A 201 6.44 23.57 -12.19
C GLY A 201 7.06 22.32 -11.60
N THR A 202 6.56 21.93 -10.43
CA THR A 202 6.86 20.64 -9.81
C THR A 202 5.61 19.78 -9.85
N TYR A 203 5.74 18.62 -10.48
CA TYR A 203 4.70 17.61 -10.65
C TYR A 203 5.07 16.35 -9.89
N PHE A 204 4.06 15.61 -9.44
CA PHE A 204 4.21 14.32 -8.78
C PHE A 204 3.47 13.25 -9.60
N ALA A 205 4.15 12.72 -10.62
CA ALA A 205 3.61 11.66 -11.45
C ALA A 205 3.40 10.41 -10.61
N THR A 206 2.15 10.00 -10.47
CA THR A 206 1.72 8.97 -9.53
C THR A 206 1.11 7.79 -10.29
N ALA A 207 1.51 6.58 -9.91
CA ALA A 207 0.81 5.35 -10.28
C ALA A 207 0.04 4.81 -9.09
N ARG A 208 -1.22 4.43 -9.31
CA ARG A 208 -2.04 3.65 -8.38
C ARG A 208 -2.19 2.24 -8.94
N VAL A 209 -1.85 1.26 -8.13
CA VAL A 209 -1.84 -0.15 -8.51
C VAL A 209 -2.84 -0.89 -7.63
N PHE A 210 -3.57 -1.82 -8.23
CA PHE A 210 -4.49 -2.71 -7.54
C PHE A 210 -4.09 -4.16 -7.75
N SER A 211 -4.04 -4.92 -6.67
CA SER A 211 -3.99 -6.38 -6.70
C SER A 211 -5.33 -7.00 -6.32
N HIS A 212 -5.57 -8.22 -6.80
CA HIS A 212 -6.70 -9.05 -6.41
C HIS A 212 -6.21 -10.48 -6.20
N ARG A 213 -6.75 -11.18 -5.19
CA ARG A 213 -6.28 -12.52 -4.81
C ARG A 213 -6.32 -13.52 -5.97
N GLU A 214 -7.45 -13.54 -6.67
CA GLU A 214 -7.70 -14.46 -7.79
C GLU A 214 -7.38 -13.84 -9.16
N GLY A 215 -6.82 -12.62 -9.21
CA GLY A 215 -6.53 -11.95 -10.48
C GLY A 215 -7.76 -11.51 -11.28
N ASP A 216 -8.92 -11.34 -10.65
CA ASP A 216 -10.14 -10.85 -11.31
C ASP A 216 -10.03 -9.36 -11.65
N THR A 217 -9.88 -9.06 -12.95
CA THR A 217 -9.82 -7.68 -13.48
C THR A 217 -11.18 -6.97 -13.49
N GLY A 218 -12.28 -7.72 -13.34
CA GLY A 218 -13.63 -7.18 -13.23
C GLY A 218 -14.10 -6.93 -11.79
N ALA A 219 -13.26 -7.28 -10.80
CA ALA A 219 -13.60 -7.15 -9.39
C ALA A 219 -13.90 -5.69 -9.03
N ARG A 220 -14.88 -5.48 -8.14
CA ARG A 220 -15.27 -4.16 -7.61
C ARG A 220 -15.01 -4.00 -6.11
N ARG A 221 -14.57 -5.08 -5.47
CA ARG A 221 -14.25 -5.22 -4.05
C ARG A 221 -12.98 -6.03 -3.95
N LEU A 222 -12.33 -6.04 -2.78
CA LEU A 222 -11.08 -6.78 -2.57
C LEU A 222 -9.96 -6.35 -3.55
N LEU A 223 -10.09 -5.14 -4.12
CA LEU A 223 -9.09 -4.51 -4.98
C LEU A 223 -8.07 -3.81 -4.09
N ILE A 224 -7.05 -4.53 -3.65
CA ILE A 224 -6.08 -4.02 -2.68
C ILE A 224 -5.19 -2.98 -3.35
N PRO A 225 -5.23 -1.71 -2.91
CA PRO A 225 -4.49 -0.65 -3.58
C PRO A 225 -3.12 -0.42 -2.96
N ASN A 226 -2.22 0.12 -3.76
CA ASN A 226 -1.10 0.92 -3.29
C ASN A 226 -0.79 2.05 -4.30
N VAL A 227 -0.06 3.08 -3.87
CA VAL A 227 0.35 4.21 -4.70
C VAL A 227 1.85 4.46 -4.55
N ALA A 228 2.49 4.93 -5.61
CA ALA A 228 3.82 5.51 -5.54
C ALA A 228 3.96 6.64 -6.58
N GLN A 229 4.95 7.51 -6.38
CA GLN A 229 5.13 8.69 -7.21
C GLN A 229 6.60 9.00 -7.46
N ALA A 230 6.88 9.62 -8.61
CA ALA A 230 8.15 10.26 -8.91
C ALA A 230 7.96 11.78 -9.09
N ARG A 231 8.97 12.56 -8.70
CA ARG A 231 8.93 14.01 -8.82
C ARG A 231 9.48 14.46 -10.18
N VAL A 232 8.72 15.24 -10.93
CA VAL A 232 9.20 15.87 -12.17
C VAL A 232 9.28 17.37 -11.95
N VAL A 233 10.45 17.95 -12.18
CA VAL A 233 10.67 19.40 -12.14
C VAL A 233 10.82 19.89 -13.57
N VAL A 234 9.94 20.79 -13.98
CA VAL A 234 9.87 21.34 -15.33
C VAL A 234 10.38 22.77 -15.28
N VAL A 235 11.46 23.04 -16.00
CA VAL A 235 12.19 24.33 -16.01
C VAL A 235 12.14 25.02 -17.37
#